data_AF-A0A8T4X2P1-F1
#
_entry.id   AF-A0A8T4X2P1-F1
#
_cell.length_a   1.000
_cell.length_b   1.000
_cell.length_c   1.000
_cell.angle_alpha   90.00
_cell.angle_beta   90.00
_cell.angle_gamma   90.00
#
_symmetry.space_group_name_H-M   'P 1'
#
loop_
_entity.id
_entity.type
_entity.pdbx_description
1 polymer ?
#
loop_
_entity_poly.entity_id
_entity_poly.type
_entity_poly.pdbx_seq_one_letter_code
_entity_poly.pdbx_strand_id
1 'polypeptide(L)' 'MATSKTRKANSEELKKLQKNEKIRNDARRKGQKKGVSISTDKPKLKKGKVTRPARKITKKRVSVR' A
#
# COMPACT_ATOMS: atom_id res chain seq x y z
N MET A 1 -6.21 14.10 -41.41
CA MET A 1 -4.80 13.65 -41.44
C MET A 1 -4.61 12.49 -40.48
N ALA A 2 -4.52 11.26 -40.99
CA ALA A 2 -4.18 10.08 -40.19
C ALA A 2 -2.66 9.87 -40.24
N THR A 3 -1.98 9.95 -39.10
CA THR A 3 -0.54 9.75 -38.99
C THR A 3 -0.21 8.26 -39.09
N SER A 4 0.45 7.88 -40.19
CA SER A 4 0.67 6.51 -40.66
C SER A 4 1.75 5.71 -39.87
N LYS A 5 1.85 5.88 -38.56
CA LYS A 5 2.79 5.14 -37.71
C LYS A 5 2.23 4.76 -36.33
N THR A 6 1.06 4.14 -36.29
CA THR A 6 0.69 3.32 -35.13
C THR A 6 1.45 2.00 -35.23
N ARG A 7 2.44 1.78 -34.35
CA ARG A 7 3.02 0.45 -34.10
C ARG A 7 1.87 -0.51 -33.81
N LYS A 8 1.51 -1.39 -34.76
CA LYS A 8 0.44 -2.37 -34.53
C LYS A 8 0.92 -3.27 -33.39
N ALA A 9 0.31 -3.14 -32.21
CA ALA A 9 0.60 -4.04 -31.10
C ALA A 9 0.32 -5.46 -31.57
N ASN A 10 1.29 -6.35 -31.38
CA ASN A 10 1.18 -7.71 -31.88
C ASN A 10 -0.01 -8.39 -31.18
N SER A 11 -0.89 -9.04 -31.94
CA SER A 11 -2.15 -9.57 -31.39
C SER A 11 -1.93 -10.59 -30.27
N GLU A 12 -0.80 -11.30 -30.32
CA GLU A 12 -0.36 -12.23 -29.29
C GLU A 12 0.06 -11.54 -27.99
N GLU A 13 0.74 -10.40 -28.10
CA GLU A 13 1.14 -9.59 -26.94
C GLU A 13 -0.08 -9.03 -26.23
N LEU A 14 -1.07 -8.55 -26.99
CA LEU A 14 -2.34 -8.08 -26.43
C LEU A 14 -3.08 -9.19 -25.68
N LYS A 15 -3.14 -10.41 -26.25
CA LYS A 15 -3.72 -11.58 -25.57
C LYS A 15 -2.97 -11.94 -24.29
N LYS A 16 -1.63 -11.89 -24.29
CA LYS A 16 -0.81 -12.13 -23.10
C LYS A 16 -1.09 -11.09 -22.01
N LEU A 17 -1.16 -9.81 -22.38
CA LEU A 17 -1.46 -8.72 -21.44
C LEU A 17 -2.85 -8.86 -20.82
N GLN A 18 -3.87 -9.16 -21.62
CA GLN A 18 -5.24 -9.40 -21.14
C GLN A 18 -5.32 -10.58 -20.15
N LYS A 19 -4.62 -11.69 -20.46
CA LYS A 19 -4.54 -12.85 -19.53
C LYS A 19 -3.90 -12.46 -18.20
N ASN A 20 -2.78 -11.74 -18.25
CA ASN A 20 -2.05 -11.31 -17.06
C ASN A 20 -2.85 -10.31 -16.21
N GLU A 21 -3.63 -9.44 -16.84
CA GLU A 21 -4.52 -8.51 -16.15
C GLU A 21 -5.67 -9.23 -15.44
N LYS A 22 -6.26 -10.24 -16.09
CA LYS A 22 -7.29 -11.09 -15.47
C LYS A 22 -6.75 -11.79 -14.22
N ILE A 23 -5.56 -12.39 -14.30
CA ILE A 23 -4.91 -13.05 -13.15
C ILE A 23 -4.68 -12.07 -11.99
N ARG A 24 -4.16 -10.87 -12.27
CA ARG A 24 -3.93 -9.83 -11.25
C ARG A 24 -5.24 -9.41 -10.58
N ASN A 25 -6.31 -9.25 -11.33
CA ASN A 25 -7.62 -8.87 -10.79
C ASN A 25 -8.24 -9.97 -9.93
N ASP A 26 -8.12 -11.24 -10.34
CA ASP A 26 -8.61 -12.37 -9.54
C ASP A 26 -7.84 -12.52 -8.23
N ALA A 27 -6.51 -12.38 -8.27
CA ALA A 27 -5.68 -12.37 -7.07
C ALA A 27 -6.06 -11.23 -6.12
N ARG A 28 -6.25 -10.01 -6.66
CA ARG A 28 -6.71 -8.84 -5.90
C ARG A 28 -8.07 -9.08 -5.25
N ARG A 29 -9.04 -9.62 -5.99
CA ARG A 29 -10.39 -9.92 -5.48
C ARG A 29 -10.35 -10.96 -4.35
N LYS A 30 -9.53 -12.01 -4.50
CA LYS A 30 -9.32 -13.03 -3.46
C LYS A 30 -8.64 -12.45 -2.21
N GLY A 31 -7.64 -11.60 -2.38
CA GLY A 31 -6.97 -10.90 -1.28
C GLY A 31 -7.93 -9.99 -0.50
N GLN A 32 -8.72 -9.18 -1.21
CA GLN A 32 -9.70 -8.27 -0.60
C GLN A 32 -10.76 -9.02 0.21
N LYS A 33 -11.27 -10.16 -0.28
CA LYS A 33 -12.19 -11.02 0.48
C LYS A 33 -11.60 -11.53 1.81
N LYS A 34 -10.28 -11.72 1.86
CA LYS A 34 -9.55 -12.13 3.07
C LYS A 34 -9.14 -10.95 3.95
N GLY A 35 -9.58 -9.72 3.63
CA GLY A 35 -9.18 -8.50 4.35
C GLY A 35 -7.77 -8.00 4.03
N VAL A 36 -7.09 -8.61 3.05
CA VAL A 36 -5.77 -8.17 2.57
C VAL A 36 -6.00 -7.14 1.47
N SER A 37 -5.67 -5.88 1.76
CA SER A 37 -5.65 -4.82 0.77
C SER A 37 -4.28 -4.76 0.07
N ILE A 38 -4.24 -4.21 -1.14
CA ILE A 38 -2.98 -3.92 -1.85
C ILE A 38 -2.11 -2.94 -1.03
N SER A 39 -2.74 -2.17 -0.13
CA SER A 39 -2.07 -1.30 0.85
C SER A 39 -1.39 -2.07 1.97
N THR A 40 -1.86 -3.27 2.33
CA THR A 40 -1.28 -4.11 3.40
C THR A 40 -0.16 -5.03 2.91
N ASP A 41 0.00 -5.21 1.60
CA ASP A 41 1.14 -5.92 0.98
C ASP A 41 2.44 -5.10 1.02
N LYS A 42 2.34 -3.79 1.25
CA LYS A 42 3.52 -2.98 1.54
C LYS A 42 4.04 -3.40 2.92
N PRO A 43 5.33 -3.74 3.07
CA PRO A 43 5.88 -4.02 4.39
C PRO A 43 5.56 -2.84 5.30
N LYS A 44 4.87 -3.10 6.42
CA LYS A 44 4.59 -2.05 7.42
C LYS A 44 5.94 -1.41 7.75
N LEU A 45 6.14 -0.15 7.37
CA LEU A 45 7.30 0.62 7.79
C LEU A 45 7.36 0.49 9.31
N LYS A 46 8.43 -0.10 9.83
CA LYS A 46 8.60 -0.27 11.28
C LYS A 46 8.49 1.13 11.87
N LYS A 47 7.41 1.41 12.58
CA LYS A 47 7.27 2.67 13.30
C LYS A 47 8.39 2.70 14.33
N GLY A 48 9.40 3.55 14.10
CA GLY A 48 10.48 3.75 15.07
C GLY A 48 9.86 4.09 16.42
N LYS A 49 10.42 3.55 17.50
CA LYS A 49 9.97 3.88 18.86
C LYS A 49 10.11 5.39 19.03
N VAL A 50 8.98 6.10 19.12
CA VAL A 50 9.00 7.53 19.43
C VAL A 50 9.61 7.65 20.83
N THR A 51 10.80 8.24 20.93
CA THR A 51 11.45 8.57 22.20
C THR A 51 10.61 9.65 22.87
N ARG A 52 9.65 9.24 23.70
CA ARG A 52 8.84 10.17 24.50
C ARG A 52 9.77 10.71 25.59
N PRO A 53 9.98 12.04 25.69
CA PRO A 53 10.72 12.59 26.81
C PRO A 53 10.01 12.22 28.12
N ALA A 54 10.78 11.78 29.11
CA ALA A 54 10.24 11.46 30.43
C ALA A 54 9.53 12.70 30.98
N ARG A 55 8.25 12.55 31.36
CA ARG A 55 7.52 13.64 32.04
C ARG A 55 8.32 13.97 33.31
N LYS A 56 8.82 15.21 33.41
CA LYS A 56 9.40 15.70 34.66
C LYS A 56 8.34 15.51 35.74
N ILE A 57 8.66 14.74 36.77
CA ILE A 57 7.80 14.55 37.93
C ILE A 57 7.61 15.94 38.54
N THR A 58 6.43 16.53 38.36
CA THR A 58 6.06 17.73 39.09
C THR A 58 6.04 17.36 40.56
N LYS A 59 7.02 17.84 41.33
CA LYS A 59 7.10 17.64 42.78
C LYS A 59 5.74 18.00 43.37
N LYS A 60 5.11 17.08 44.11
CA LYS A 60 3.82 17.31 44.77
C LYS A 60 3.94 18.61 45.59
N ARG A 61 3.03 19.56 45.37
CA ARG A 61 2.94 20.75 46.23
C ARG A 61 2.61 20.25 47.63
N VAL A 62 3.48 20.54 48.60
CA VAL A 62 3.25 20.26 50.01
C VAL A 62 2.02 21.05 50.42
N SER A 63 0.99 20.38 50.95
CA SER A 63 -0.13 21.07 51.57
C SER A 63 0.40 21.80 52.80
N VAL A 64 0.41 23.13 52.76
CA VAL A 64 0.64 23.93 53.96
C VAL A 64 -0.60 23.74 54.84
N ARG A 65 -0.39 23.32 56.08
CA ARG A 65 -1.44 23.15 57.10
C ARG A 65 -2.07 24.48 57.45
#